data_AF-A0AAV5VVW5-F1
#
_entry.id   AF-A0AAV5VVW5-F1
#
_cell.length_a   1.000
_cell.length_b   1.000
_cell.length_c   1.000
_cell.angle_alpha   90.00
_cell.angle_beta   90.00
_cell.angle_gamma   90.00
#
_symmetry.space_group_name_H-M   'P 1'
#
loop_
_entity.id
_entity.type
_entity.pdbx_description
1 polymer ?
#
loop_
_entity_poly.entity_id
_entity_poly.type
_entity_poly.pdbx_seq_one_letter_code
_entity_poly.pdbx_strand_id
1 'polypeptide(L)' 'GIRFRFILNALSSPEYNCSGRSPSEWAILYGTPQLQLGIWSIAVGTVAMILYVPTIRVFAKERCCNSIKA' A
#
# COMPACT_ATOMS: atom_id res chain seq x y z
N GLY A 1 7.17 -21.33 -4.79
CA GLY A 1 6.95 -19.95 -5.29
C GLY A 1 5.61 -19.46 -4.81
N ILE A 2 5.56 -18.36 -4.07
CA ILE A 2 4.33 -17.80 -3.51
C ILE A 2 3.53 -17.17 -4.65
N ARG A 3 2.39 -17.76 -5.04
CA ARG A 3 1.50 -17.18 -6.07
C ARG A 3 0.61 -16.12 -5.42
N PHE A 4 0.73 -14.86 -5.84
CA PHE A 4 -0.10 -13.72 -5.43
C PHE A 4 -1.55 -13.78 -5.96
N ARG A 5 -2.22 -14.94 -5.85
CA ARG A 5 -3.59 -15.13 -6.36
C ARG A 5 -4.59 -14.09 -5.83
N PHE A 6 -4.36 -13.56 -4.63
CA PHE A 6 -5.22 -12.54 -4.03
C PHE A 6 -5.20 -11.19 -4.77
N ILE A 7 -4.06 -10.78 -5.34
CA ILE A 7 -3.96 -9.52 -6.11
C ILE A 7 -4.74 -9.65 -7.42
N LEU A 8 -4.59 -10.79 -8.10
CA LEU A 8 -5.32 -11.07 -9.34
C LEU A 8 -6.83 -11.14 -9.11
N ASN A 9 -7.27 -11.72 -8.00
CA ASN A 9 -8.69 -11.77 -7.64
C ASN A 9 -9.26 -10.38 -7.28
N ALA A 10 -8.46 -9.49 -6.70
CA ALA A 10 -8.86 -8.11 -6.45
C ALA A 10 -9.01 -7.32 -7.76
N LEU A 11 -8.14 -7.59 -8.75
CA LEU A 11 -8.18 -6.96 -10.08
C LEU A 11 -9.29 -7.49 -10.99
N SER A 12 -9.83 -8.68 -10.72
CA SER A 12 -10.94 -9.25 -11.49
C SER A 12 -12.32 -8.72 -11.11
N SER A 13 -12.39 -7.69 -10.27
CA SER A 13 -13.66 -7.04 -9.92
C SER A 13 -14.30 -6.42 -11.18
N PRO A 14 -15.64 -6.46 -11.32
CA PRO A 14 -16.32 -5.76 -12.41
C PRO A 14 -16.00 -4.27 -12.39
N GLU A 15 -16.00 -3.67 -13.58
CA GLU A 15 -15.70 -2.24 -13.76
C GLU A 15 -16.75 -1.38 -13.03
N TYR A 16 -16.26 -0.44 -12.22
CA TYR A 16 -17.11 0.34 -11.34
C TYR A 16 -17.95 1.35 -12.14
N ASN A 17 -19.28 1.15 -12.18
CA ASN A 17 -20.19 2.04 -12.90
C ASN A 17 -20.87 3.04 -11.95
N CYS A 18 -20.40 4.30 -12.00
CA CYS A 18 -20.87 5.41 -11.18
C CYS A 18 -22.32 5.87 -11.48
N SER A 19 -22.88 5.51 -12.63
CA SER A 19 -24.23 5.90 -13.05
C SER A 19 -25.27 4.81 -12.78
N GLY A 20 -24.84 3.57 -12.52
CA GLY A 20 -25.73 2.41 -12.42
C GLY A 20 -26.33 2.18 -11.05
N ARG A 21 -25.57 2.39 -9.96
CA ARG A 21 -26.02 2.18 -8.58
C ARG A 21 -25.29 3.09 -7.61
N SER A 22 -25.85 3.27 -6.42
CA SER A 22 -25.19 4.00 -5.34
C SER A 22 -23.98 3.21 -4.78
N PRO A 23 -22.97 3.88 -4.21
CA PRO A 23 -21.76 3.21 -3.70
C PRO A 23 -22.03 2.14 -2.64
N SER A 24 -23.06 2.33 -1.80
CA SER A 24 -23.46 1.36 -0.78
C SER A 24 -24.00 0.07 -1.38
N GLU A 25 -24.78 0.15 -2.46
CA GLU A 25 -25.31 -1.03 -3.15
C GLU A 25 -24.21 -1.82 -3.87
N TRP A 26 -23.22 -1.12 -4.43
CA TRP A 26 -22.02 -1.73 -5.00
C TRP A 26 -21.22 -2.51 -3.96
N ALA A 27 -21.05 -1.94 -2.77
CA ALA A 27 -20.35 -2.58 -1.67
C ALA A 27 -21.07 -3.85 -1.18
N ILE A 28 -22.41 -3.87 -1.20
CA ILE A 28 -23.18 -5.07 -0.81
C ILE A 28 -23.06 -6.17 -1.86
N LEU A 29 -23.12 -5.84 -3.15
CA LEU A 29 -23.10 -6.86 -4.21
C LEU A 29 -21.71 -7.45 -4.47
N TYR A 30 -20.67 -6.62 -4.44
CA TYR A 30 -19.32 -7.00 -4.88
C TYR A 30 -18.24 -6.79 -3.81
N GLY A 31 -18.59 -6.16 -2.68
CA GLY A 31 -17.66 -5.95 -1.58
C GLY A 31 -17.35 -7.26 -0.88
N THR A 32 -16.12 -7.75 -1.07
CA THR A 32 -15.60 -8.91 -0.33
C THR A 32 -14.48 -8.46 0.60
N PRO A 33 -14.45 -8.92 1.86
CA PRO A 33 -13.38 -8.56 2.79
C PRO A 33 -12.06 -9.22 2.34
N GLN A 34 -11.05 -8.42 2.02
CA GLN A 34 -9.75 -8.88 1.53
C GLN A 34 -8.67 -8.88 2.63
N LEU A 35 -8.83 -9.74 3.65
CA LEU A 35 -7.92 -9.80 4.79
C LEU A 35 -6.46 -10.06 4.38
N GLN A 36 -6.24 -10.93 3.39
CA GLN A 36 -4.89 -11.26 2.89
C GLN A 36 -4.19 -10.05 2.28
N LEU A 37 -4.92 -9.21 1.54
CA LEU A 37 -4.37 -8.00 0.93
C LEU A 37 -4.07 -6.94 2.00
N GLY A 38 -4.87 -6.88 3.06
CA GLY A 38 -4.60 -6.05 4.24
C GLY A 38 -3.30 -6.45 4.94
N ILE A 39 -3.13 -7.73 5.28
CA ILE A 39 -1.90 -8.25 5.91
C ILE A 39 -0.68 -7.99 5.02
N TRP A 40 -0.79 -8.25 3.71
CA TRP A 40 0.28 -7.99 2.76
C TRP A 40 0.68 -6.52 2.71
N SER A 41 -0.30 -5.62 2.64
CA SER A 41 -0.06 -4.16 2.60
C SER A 41 0.66 -3.67 3.86
N ILE A 42 0.27 -4.17 5.04
CA ILE A 42 0.93 -3.86 6.30
C ILE A 42 2.38 -4.36 6.27
N ALA A 43 2.60 -5.64 5.95
CA ALA A 43 3.93 -6.24 5.95
C ALA A 43 4.90 -5.53 4.99
N VAL A 44 4.48 -5.28 3.75
CA VAL A 44 5.31 -4.60 2.75
C VAL A 44 5.59 -3.15 3.17
N GLY A 45 4.59 -2.44 3.67
CA GLY A 45 4.76 -1.07 4.17
C GLY A 45 5.75 -0.99 5.32
N THR A 46 5.65 -1.90 6.30
CA THR A 46 6.57 -1.95 7.44
C THR A 46 8.00 -2.27 6.99
N VAL A 47 8.19 -3.26 6.11
CA VAL A 47 9.52 -3.61 5.58
C VAL A 47 10.13 -2.44 4.81
N ALA A 48 9.35 -1.77 3.97
CA ALA A 48 9.81 -0.58 3.26
C ALA A 48 10.26 0.51 4.25
N MET A 49 9.47 0.81 5.28
CA MET A 49 9.83 1.81 6.29
C MET A 49 11.14 1.46 7.01
N ILE A 50 11.31 0.20 7.42
CA ILE A 50 12.56 -0.25 8.07
C ILE A 50 13.78 -0.03 7.16
N LEU A 51 13.64 -0.33 5.86
CA LEU A 51 14.70 -0.12 4.88
C LEU A 51 14.97 1.36 4.60
N TYR A 52 13.96 2.23 4.72
CA TYR A 52 14.10 3.68 4.51
C TYR A 52 14.71 4.42 5.71
N VAL A 53 14.51 3.93 6.95
CA VAL A 53 15.06 4.55 8.18
C VAL A 53 16.58 4.82 8.12
N PRO A 54 17.46 3.86 7.75
CA PRO A 54 18.90 4.13 7.69
C PRO A 54 19.25 5.18 6.64
N THR A 55 18.58 5.18 5.49
CA THR A 55 18.76 6.16 4.42
C THR A 55 18.43 7.58 4.91
N ILE A 56 17.29 7.74 5.61
CA ILE A 56 16.90 9.02 6.22
C ILE A 56 17.94 9.48 7.25
N ARG A 57 18.48 8.57 8.07
CA ARG A 57 19.51 8.88 9.07
C ARG A 57 20.80 9.40 8.43
N VAL A 58 21.24 8.81 7.33
CA VAL A 58 22.44 9.26 6.59
C VAL A 58 22.22 10.64 6.01
N PHE A 59 21.13 10.86 5.28
CA PHE A 59 20.82 12.18 4.70
C PHE A 59 20.63 13.27 5.76
N ALA A 60 20.04 12.94 6.91
CA ALA A 60 19.92 13.87 8.03
C ALA A 60 21.29 14.23 8.62
N LYS A 61 22.19 13.25 8.77
CA LYS A 61 23.57 13.49 9.23
C LYS A 61 24.34 14.38 8.27
N GLU A 62 24.26 14.12 6.97
CA GLU A 62 24.95 14.92 5.95
C GLU A 62 24.43 16.36 5.88
N ARG A 63 23.12 16.58 5.99
CA ARG A 63 22.56 17.95 6.08
C ARG A 63 23.05 18.70 7.31
N CYS A 64 23.15 18.03 8.46
CA CYS A 64 23.69 18.63 9.68
C CYS A 64 25.18 19.02 9.51
N CYS A 65 25.99 18.12 8.95
CA CYS A 65 27.41 18.39 8.69
C CYS A 65 27.65 19.48 7.64
N ASN A 66 26.78 19.61 6.63
CA ASN A 66 26.87 20.69 5.64
C ASN A 66 26.44 22.04 6.22
N SER A 67 25.48 22.09 7.15
CA SER A 67 25.07 23.34 7.81
C SER A 67 26.10 23.87 8.81
N ILE A 68 27.01 23.04 9.32
CA ILE A 68 28.10 23.45 10.22
C ILE A 68 29.31 23.97 9.42
N LYS A 69 29.36 23.68 8.11
CA LYS A 69 30.45 24.08 7.20
C LYS A 69 30.09 25.28 6.29
N ALA A 70 28.89 25.83 6.41
CA ALA A 70 28.45 27.06 5.75
C ALA A 70 28.52 28.23 6.73
#